data_AF-A0A2A4T3D3-F1
#
_entry.id   AF-A0A2A4T3D3-F1
#
_cell.length_a   1.000
_cell.length_b   1.000
_cell.length_c   1.000
_cell.angle_alpha   90.00
_cell.angle_beta   90.00
_cell.angle_gamma   90.00
#
_symmetry.space_group_name_H-M   'P 1'
#
loop_
_entity.id
_entity.type
_entity.pdbx_description
1 polymer ?
#
loop_
_entity_poly.entity_id
_entity_poly.type
_entity_poly.pdbx_seq_one_letter_code
_entity_poly.pdbx_strand_id
1 'polypeptide(L)'
;MIIWVSFLVWCVFSIVEGIRDGIFYFHYNHKFPRTFNEHIIFIIERSLMAGVLIYVTNWWFIIPMVLSFSFIHNGVYYTTRNHLDNNLYEKKFWDQSETSTSIFTDIMTPLVRTVLFLLSLVSLLIINYL
;
A
#
# COMPACT_ATOMS: atom_id res chain seq x y z
N MET A 1 10.06 -8.99 19.35
CA MET A 1 9.30 -7.77 19.74
C MET A 1 9.52 -6.63 18.74
N ILE A 2 10.77 -6.25 18.44
CA ILE A 2 11.08 -5.15 17.49
C ILE A 2 10.51 -5.36 16.07
N ILE A 3 10.50 -6.60 15.57
CA ILE A 3 9.94 -6.97 14.26
C ILE A 3 8.44 -6.68 14.18
N TRP A 4 7.68 -7.07 15.20
CA TRP A 4 6.24 -6.80 15.26
C TRP A 4 5.91 -5.32 15.33
N VAL A 5 6.65 -4.56 16.16
CA VAL A 5 6.50 -3.10 16.25
C VAL A 5 6.82 -2.45 14.90
N SER A 6 7.89 -2.85 14.24
CA SER A 6 8.27 -2.35 12.92
C SER A 6 7.22 -2.66 11.86
N PHE A 7 6.56 -3.83 11.95
CA PHE A 7 5.48 -4.18 11.04
C PHE A 7 4.23 -3.34 11.27
N LEU A 8 3.89 -3.05 12.53
CA LEU A 8 2.80 -2.12 12.84
C LEU A 8 3.08 -0.71 12.31
N VAL A 9 4.33 -0.23 12.44
CA VAL A 9 4.75 1.05 11.84
C VAL A 9 4.58 1.03 10.32
N TRP A 10 4.98 -0.07 9.65
CA TRP A 10 4.77 -0.24 8.22
C TRP A 10 3.29 -0.26 7.81
N CYS A 11 2.44 -0.92 8.60
CA CYS A 11 0.99 -0.93 8.37
C CYS A 11 0.40 0.48 8.50
N VAL A 12 0.76 1.23 9.54
CA VAL A 12 0.31 2.62 9.73
C VAL A 12 0.78 3.51 8.59
N PHE A 13 2.05 3.38 8.19
CA PHE A 13 2.60 4.09 7.04
C PHE A 13 1.79 3.78 5.76
N SER A 14 1.51 2.50 5.50
CA SER A 14 0.73 2.07 4.33
C SER A 14 -0.70 2.63 4.33
N ILE A 15 -1.33 2.75 5.51
CA ILE A 15 -2.64 3.39 5.67
C ILE A 15 -2.54 4.88 5.31
N VAL A 16 -1.57 5.60 5.88
CA VAL A 16 -1.37 7.03 5.63
C VAL A 16 -1.11 7.30 4.15
N GLU A 17 -0.26 6.49 3.51
CA GLU A 17 -0.01 6.54 2.07
C GLU A 17 -1.30 6.33 1.27
N GLY A 18 -2.12 5.33 1.62
CA GLY A 18 -3.38 5.07 0.93
C GLY A 18 -4.38 6.24 1.05
N ILE A 19 -4.46 6.88 2.23
CA ILE A 19 -5.27 8.08 2.44
C ILE A 19 -4.74 9.23 1.58
N ARG A 20 -3.43 9.50 1.65
CA ARG A 20 -2.78 10.59 0.91
C ARG A 20 -3.01 10.43 -0.59
N ASP A 21 -2.72 9.24 -1.14
CA ASP A 21 -2.90 8.96 -2.56
C ASP A 21 -4.38 9.11 -2.95
N GLY A 22 -5.30 8.65 -2.09
CA GLY A 22 -6.74 8.80 -2.30
C GLY A 22 -7.18 10.26 -2.41
N ILE A 23 -6.72 11.12 -1.49
CA ILE A 23 -6.98 12.56 -1.49
C ILE A 23 -6.30 13.24 -2.68
N PHE A 24 -5.04 12.87 -2.97
CA PHE A 24 -4.27 13.43 -4.07
C PHE A 24 -4.98 13.18 -5.40
N TYR A 25 -5.30 11.92 -5.73
CA TYR A 25 -5.97 11.60 -7.00
C TYR A 25 -7.40 12.14 -7.09
N PHE A 26 -8.09 12.36 -5.97
CA PHE A 26 -9.36 13.09 -5.97
C PHE A 26 -9.16 14.53 -6.47
N HIS A 27 -8.22 15.28 -5.91
CA HIS A 27 -7.99 16.67 -6.29
C HIS A 27 -7.27 16.82 -7.63
N TYR A 28 -6.36 15.90 -7.96
CA TYR A 28 -5.54 15.91 -9.17
C TYR A 28 -6.41 15.75 -10.43
N ASN A 29 -7.41 14.84 -10.39
CA ASN A 29 -8.38 14.67 -11.48
C ASN A 29 -9.25 15.92 -11.75
N HIS A 30 -9.33 16.86 -10.79
CA HIS A 30 -10.16 18.05 -10.92
C HIS A 30 -9.40 19.32 -11.33
N LYS A 31 -8.05 19.37 -11.20
CA LYS A 31 -7.34 20.67 -11.22
C LYS A 31 -6.00 20.74 -11.96
N PHE A 32 -5.33 19.64 -12.32
CA PHE A 32 -3.95 19.74 -12.85
C PHE A 32 -3.71 18.92 -14.15
N PRO A 33 -2.97 19.49 -15.13
CA PRO A 33 -2.51 18.73 -16.29
C PRO A 33 -1.49 17.65 -15.88
N ARG A 34 -1.57 16.47 -16.50
CA ARG A 34 -0.77 15.25 -16.23
C ARG A 34 0.72 15.35 -16.63
N THR A 35 1.44 16.38 -16.20
CA THR A 35 2.85 16.59 -16.65
C THR A 35 3.89 16.14 -15.63
N PHE A 36 3.52 15.91 -14.37
CA PHE A 36 4.43 15.44 -13.33
C PHE A 36 4.27 13.93 -13.11
N ASN A 37 5.38 13.21 -12.88
CA ASN A 37 5.38 11.78 -12.55
C ASN A 37 5.49 11.60 -11.02
N GLU A 38 4.35 11.71 -10.35
CA GLU A 38 4.24 11.58 -8.89
C GLU A 38 4.71 10.22 -8.35
N HIS A 39 4.66 9.18 -9.18
CA HIS A 39 5.07 7.83 -8.77
C HIS A 39 6.52 7.77 -8.33
N ILE A 40 7.41 8.59 -8.90
CA ILE A 40 8.82 8.63 -8.48
C ILE A 40 8.94 9.11 -7.04
N ILE A 41 8.17 10.14 -6.65
CA ILE A 41 8.17 10.63 -5.25
C ILE A 41 7.66 9.54 -4.32
N PHE A 42 6.53 8.91 -4.66
CA PHE A 42 5.94 7.85 -3.83
C PHE A 42 6.89 6.65 -3.67
N ILE A 43 7.64 6.29 -4.72
CA ILE A 43 8.66 5.24 -4.64
C ILE A 43 9.77 5.65 -3.67
N ILE A 44 10.29 6.88 -3.78
CA ILE A 44 11.36 7.37 -2.89
C ILE A 44 10.91 7.35 -1.42
N GLU A 45 9.72 7.85 -1.12
CA GLU A 45 9.18 7.89 0.25
C GLU A 45 9.04 6.47 0.83
N ARG A 46 8.49 5.54 0.05
CA ARG A 46 8.36 4.12 0.44
C ARG A 46 9.72 3.45 0.63
N SER A 47 10.68 3.71 -0.24
CA SER A 47 12.04 3.18 -0.15
C SER A 47 12.78 3.71 1.08
N LEU A 48 12.61 4.98 1.43
CA LEU A 48 13.21 5.56 2.63
C LEU A 48 12.62 4.93 3.90
N MET A 49 11.30 4.81 4.00
CA MET A 49 10.64 4.15 5.14
C MET A 49 11.07 2.68 5.24
N ALA A 50 11.04 1.94 4.12
CA ALA A 50 11.49 0.55 4.07
C ALA A 50 12.95 0.40 4.50
N GLY A 51 13.83 1.31 4.06
CA GLY A 51 15.25 1.33 4.43
C GLY A 51 15.45 1.50 5.94
N VAL A 52 14.73 2.44 6.57
CA VAL A 52 14.78 2.64 8.02
C VAL A 52 14.31 1.38 8.77
N LEU A 53 13.18 0.78 8.35
CA LEU A 53 12.64 -0.41 9.00
C LEU A 53 13.53 -1.63 8.84
N ILE A 54 14.15 -1.82 7.66
CA ILE A 54 15.15 -2.88 7.43
C ILE A 54 16.37 -2.67 8.31
N TYR A 55 16.85 -1.43 8.46
CA TYR A 55 18.01 -1.11 9.28
C TYR A 55 17.79 -1.46 10.77
N VAL A 56 16.60 -1.21 11.31
CA VAL A 56 16.27 -1.52 12.72
C VAL A 56 15.81 -2.97 12.95
N THR A 57 15.60 -3.74 11.88
CA THR A 57 15.22 -5.16 11.95
C THR A 57 16.29 -6.04 11.31
N ASN A 58 16.09 -6.44 10.05
CA ASN A 58 17.05 -7.15 9.21
C ASN A 58 16.58 -7.11 7.74
N TRP A 59 17.45 -7.55 6.82
CA TRP A 59 17.16 -7.53 5.38
C TRP A 59 15.94 -8.37 4.97
N TRP A 60 15.63 -9.46 5.67
CA TRP A 60 14.48 -10.32 5.35
C TRP A 60 13.13 -9.63 5.60
N PHE A 61 13.12 -8.56 6.41
CA PHE A 61 11.92 -7.78 6.69
C PHE A 61 11.31 -7.12 5.44
N ILE A 62 12.05 -7.03 4.34
CA ILE A 62 11.51 -6.59 3.04
C ILE A 62 10.35 -7.47 2.54
N ILE A 63 10.37 -8.77 2.84
CA ILE A 63 9.37 -9.73 2.37
C ILE A 63 7.97 -9.40 2.93
N PRO A 64 7.76 -9.36 4.27
CA PRO A 64 6.45 -9.02 4.81
C PRO A 64 6.01 -7.61 4.41
N MET A 65 6.94 -6.65 4.23
CA MET A 65 6.60 -5.30 3.80
C MET A 65 5.99 -5.26 2.39
N VAL A 66 6.66 -5.90 1.41
CA VAL A 66 6.19 -5.93 0.01
C VAL A 66 4.87 -6.67 -0.12
N LEU A 67 4.74 -7.80 0.58
CA LEU A 67 3.54 -8.64 0.54
C LEU A 67 2.31 -7.99 1.18
N SER A 68 2.50 -7.23 2.26
CA SER A 68 1.38 -6.58 2.97
C SER A 68 0.95 -5.26 2.36
N PHE A 69 1.88 -4.52 1.73
CA PHE A 69 1.65 -3.14 1.30
C PHE A 69 0.41 -3.01 0.40
N SER A 70 0.32 -3.81 -0.66
CA SER A 70 -0.76 -3.72 -1.65
C SER A 70 -2.15 -3.93 -1.04
N PHE A 71 -2.29 -4.83 -0.07
CA PHE A 71 -3.57 -5.06 0.61
C PHE A 71 -4.01 -3.85 1.42
N ILE A 72 -3.13 -3.35 2.29
CA ILE A 72 -3.42 -2.25 3.19
C ILE A 72 -3.60 -0.95 2.41
N HIS A 73 -2.59 -0.59 1.62
CA HIS A 73 -2.56 0.64 0.83
C HIS A 73 -3.77 0.75 -0.09
N ASN A 74 -4.01 -0.27 -0.93
CA ASN A 74 -5.07 -0.17 -1.93
C ASN A 74 -6.46 -0.23 -1.29
N GLY A 75 -6.65 -1.06 -0.25
CA GLY A 75 -7.92 -1.10 0.46
C GLY A 75 -8.27 0.25 1.11
N VAL A 76 -7.30 0.92 1.71
CA VAL A 76 -7.48 2.27 2.27
C VAL A 76 -7.65 3.32 1.17
N TYR A 77 -6.87 3.25 0.09
CA TYR A 77 -7.00 4.14 -1.07
C TYR A 77 -8.42 4.11 -1.64
N TYR A 78 -8.96 2.92 -1.95
CA TYR A 78 -10.30 2.78 -2.52
C TYR A 78 -11.39 3.24 -1.55
N THR A 79 -11.23 2.92 -0.26
CA THR A 79 -12.15 3.40 0.78
C THR A 79 -12.13 4.92 0.89
N THR A 80 -10.95 5.54 0.81
CA THR A 80 -10.79 7.00 0.85
C THR A 80 -11.41 7.65 -0.39
N ARG A 81 -11.17 7.09 -1.58
CA ARG A 81 -11.75 7.59 -2.82
C ARG A 81 -13.28 7.48 -2.83
N ASN A 82 -13.84 6.38 -2.34
CA ASN A 82 -15.29 6.23 -2.16
C ASN A 82 -15.86 7.22 -1.15
N HIS A 83 -15.16 7.48 -0.05
CA HIS A 83 -15.60 8.48 0.93
C HIS A 83 -15.66 9.91 0.36
N LEU A 84 -14.76 10.23 -0.58
CA LEU A 84 -14.73 11.53 -1.27
C LEU A 84 -15.72 11.61 -2.44
N ASP A 85 -16.02 10.48 -3.10
CA ASP A 85 -17.03 10.34 -4.14
C ASP A 85 -17.68 8.96 -4.07
N ASN A 86 -18.91 8.91 -3.54
CA ASN A 86 -19.60 7.65 -3.25
C ASN A 86 -19.91 6.80 -4.51
N ASN A 87 -19.81 7.37 -5.71
CA ASN A 87 -20.03 6.64 -6.97
C ASN A 87 -18.78 5.91 -7.46
N LEU A 88 -17.62 6.17 -6.86
CA LEU A 88 -16.36 5.50 -7.19
C LEU A 88 -16.06 4.42 -6.15
N TYR A 89 -15.58 3.27 -6.63
CA TYR A 89 -15.18 2.14 -5.80
C TYR A 89 -16.27 1.70 -4.79
N GLU A 90 -17.44 1.29 -5.28
CA GLU A 90 -18.58 0.89 -4.45
C GLU A 90 -18.25 -0.23 -3.45
N LYS A 91 -17.28 -1.10 -3.78
CA LYS A 91 -16.82 -2.19 -2.89
C LYS A 91 -15.76 -1.74 -1.87
N LYS A 92 -15.41 -0.45 -1.87
CA LYS A 92 -14.49 0.20 -0.93
C LYS A 92 -13.18 -0.57 -0.82
N PHE A 93 -12.86 -1.10 0.35
CA PHE A 93 -11.63 -1.84 0.62
C PHE A 93 -11.39 -3.01 -0.35
N TRP A 94 -12.48 -3.61 -0.81
CA TRP A 94 -12.47 -4.78 -1.69
C TRP A 94 -12.62 -4.43 -3.17
N ASP A 95 -12.48 -3.16 -3.52
CA ASP A 95 -12.56 -2.72 -4.91
C ASP A 95 -11.22 -2.87 -5.65
N GLN A 96 -11.23 -2.64 -6.96
CA GLN A 96 -10.08 -2.67 -7.85
C GLN A 96 -10.18 -1.52 -8.86
N SER A 97 -9.04 -0.90 -9.18
CA SER A 97 -9.00 0.14 -10.21
C SER A 97 -9.19 -0.46 -11.60
N GLU A 98 -10.18 0.03 -12.36
CA GLU A 98 -10.36 -0.33 -13.77
C GLU A 98 -9.62 0.64 -14.72
N THR A 99 -9.19 1.80 -14.21
CA THR A 99 -8.57 2.87 -15.01
C THR A 99 -7.07 3.05 -14.73
N SER A 100 -6.46 2.14 -13.97
CA SER A 100 -5.04 2.25 -13.62
C SER A 100 -4.18 1.83 -14.79
N THR A 101 -3.15 2.61 -15.12
CA THR A 101 -2.16 2.27 -16.16
C THR A 101 -1.09 1.31 -15.65
N SER A 102 -1.15 0.88 -14.38
CA SER A 102 -0.22 -0.09 -13.82
C SER A 102 -0.50 -1.50 -14.35
N ILE A 103 0.51 -2.13 -14.92
CA ILE A 103 0.49 -3.51 -15.46
C ILE A 103 0.04 -4.53 -14.38
N PHE A 104 0.28 -4.22 -13.10
CA PHE A 104 -0.06 -5.11 -12.00
C PHE A 104 -1.52 -4.98 -11.53
N THR A 105 -2.29 -4.04 -12.05
CA THR A 105 -3.65 -3.79 -11.54
C THR A 105 -4.55 -5.01 -11.72
N ASP A 106 -4.48 -5.65 -12.90
CA ASP A 106 -5.31 -6.82 -13.23
C ASP A 106 -4.91 -8.05 -12.41
N ILE A 107 -3.65 -8.12 -11.97
CA ILE A 107 -3.11 -9.22 -11.16
C ILE A 107 -3.44 -8.99 -9.67
N MET A 108 -3.38 -7.74 -9.21
CA MET A 108 -3.56 -7.35 -7.81
C MET A 108 -5.04 -7.23 -7.41
N THR A 109 -5.81 -8.26 -7.75
CA THR A 109 -7.21 -8.40 -7.34
C THR A 109 -7.35 -8.38 -5.81
N PRO A 110 -8.52 -8.04 -5.26
CA PRO A 110 -8.74 -8.08 -3.80
C PRO A 110 -8.40 -9.44 -3.18
N LEU A 111 -8.71 -10.53 -3.89
CA LEU A 111 -8.36 -11.88 -3.47
C LEU A 111 -6.83 -12.08 -3.40
N VAL A 112 -6.12 -11.73 -4.47
CA VAL A 112 -4.65 -11.87 -4.53
C VAL A 112 -3.99 -11.03 -3.44
N ARG A 113 -4.42 -9.78 -3.26
CA ARG A 113 -3.91 -8.91 -2.18
C ARG A 113 -4.12 -9.53 -0.80
N THR A 114 -5.27 -10.14 -0.56
CA THR A 114 -5.57 -10.82 0.71
C THR A 114 -4.64 -12.01 0.93
N VAL A 115 -4.44 -12.85 -0.09
CA VAL A 115 -3.52 -13.99 -0.01
C VAL A 115 -2.10 -13.52 0.27
N LEU A 116 -1.61 -12.49 -0.43
CA LEU A 116 -0.30 -11.91 -0.18
C LEU A 116 -0.18 -11.33 1.24
N PHE A 117 -1.22 -10.67 1.75
CA PHE A 117 -1.23 -10.21 3.14
C PHE A 117 -1.13 -11.36 4.14
N LEU A 118 -1.86 -12.46 3.93
CA LEU A 118 -1.73 -13.65 4.80
C LEU A 118 -0.32 -14.26 4.73
N LEU A 119 0.26 -14.35 3.53
CA LEU A 119 1.66 -14.77 3.35
C LEU A 119 2.64 -13.82 4.04
N SER A 120 2.34 -12.52 4.10
CA SER A 120 3.13 -11.55 4.86
C SER A 120 3.16 -11.90 6.34
N LEU A 121 2.02 -12.28 6.94
CA LEU A 121 1.95 -12.66 8.35
C LEU A 121 2.71 -13.95 8.63
N VAL A 122 2.63 -14.94 7.72
CA VAL A 122 3.42 -16.17 7.81
C VAL A 122 4.91 -15.88 7.71
N SER A 123 5.34 -15.03 6.77
CA SER A 123 6.74 -14.63 6.63
C SER A 123 7.25 -13.87 7.86
N LEU A 124 6.41 -13.03 8.46
CA LEU A 124 6.73 -12.28 9.67
C LEU A 124 6.95 -13.20 10.87
N LEU A 125 6.14 -14.25 11.00
CA LEU A 125 6.34 -15.30 12.01
C LEU A 125 7.70 -15.97 11.82
N ILE A 126 7.99 -16.44 10.60
CA ILE A 126 9.26 -17.11 10.28
C ILE A 126 10.45 -16.21 10.63
N ILE A 127 10.44 -14.95 10.17
CA ILE A 127 11.52 -13.99 10.42
C ILE A 127 11.70 -13.67 11.90
N ASN A 128 10.63 -13.70 12.70
CA ASN A 128 10.73 -13.46 14.14
C ASN A 128 11.42 -14.63 14.89
N TYR A 129 11.55 -15.80 14.28
CA TYR A 129 12.28 -16.95 14.84
C TYR A 129 13.68 -17.16 14.22
N LEU A 130 14.07 -16.32 13.26
CA LEU A 130 15.43 -16.27 12.69
C LEU A 130 16.29 -15.27 13.46
#